data_AF-A0A6A1UTR4-F1
#
_entry.id   AF-A0A6A1UTR4-F1
#
_cell.length_a   1.000
_cell.length_b   1.000
_cell.length_c   1.000
_cell.angle_alpha   90.00
_cell.angle_beta   90.00
_cell.angle_gamma   90.00
#
_symmetry.space_group_name_H-M   'P 1'
#
loop_
_entity.id
_entity.type
_entity.pdbx_description
1 polymer ?
#
loop_
_entity_poly.entity_id
_entity_poly.type
_entity_poly.pdbx_seq_one_letter_code
_entity_poly.pdbx_strand_id
1 'polypeptide(L)'
;MGRQSAWVMAIQKKRWPLMILALFSLSTAMVFFMRTASDSCATSSSSGTAGSITSSLGEEKDTSTQHYSAAQASSATPNPLDFMKSKLVLLVSHELSLSGGPLLLMELAFLLRGVGAEVIWITNQKPAEPDDVVYSLEHKMLDRGVQVLSAKGQKAIDTALKADLVVLNTAVAGKWLDAVLKEKVPLVLPKVLWWIHEMRGHYFKVEYVKHLPFVAGAMIDSHTTAEYWKNRTRERLGIKMPQTYVVHLGNSKELMEVAEDTVAKRILREHVRESLGVRNEDLIFAIINSVSRGKGQDLFLRSFHESLQLIKEKKLQVPPLHAVVVGSDMNAQTKYETELRNFVVEKKIQGHVHFVNKTLTVAPYLASIDVLVQNSQARGECFGRITIEAMAFQLPVLGTAAGGTMEIVVNGTTGLLHPIGKEGVTPLSNNIVKLATHVERRLTMGKKGYERVKERFLEHHMSHRIALVLKEVLQKAKSHANS
;
A
#
# COMPACT_ATOMS: atom_id res chain seq x y z
N MET A 1 -56.16 -22.57 9.56
CA MET A 1 -54.95 -23.04 8.83
C MET A 1 -54.10 -21.84 8.38
N GLY A 2 -53.32 -21.21 9.28
CA GLY A 2 -52.63 -19.96 8.92
C GLY A 2 -51.46 -19.54 9.81
N ARG A 3 -50.81 -20.48 10.51
CA ARG A 3 -49.63 -20.17 11.34
C ARG A 3 -48.40 -21.06 11.11
N GLN A 4 -48.49 -22.10 10.28
CA GLN A 4 -47.34 -22.98 9.98
C GLN A 4 -46.54 -22.56 8.73
N SER A 5 -47.05 -21.69 7.85
CA SER A 5 -46.35 -21.27 6.63
C SER A 5 -45.30 -20.16 6.85
N ALA A 6 -45.43 -19.34 7.89
CA ALA A 6 -44.50 -18.23 8.17
C ALA A 6 -43.17 -18.69 8.79
N TRP A 7 -43.16 -19.81 9.51
CA TRP A 7 -41.98 -20.32 10.19
C TRP A 7 -41.01 -21.04 9.24
N VAL A 8 -41.55 -21.74 8.23
CA VAL A 8 -40.77 -22.43 7.20
C VAL A 8 -40.07 -21.44 6.25
N MET A 9 -40.70 -20.31 5.93
CA MET A 9 -40.08 -19.24 5.12
C MET A 9 -38.98 -18.45 5.86
N ALA A 10 -39.08 -18.32 7.19
CA ALA A 10 -38.06 -17.65 8.00
C ALA A 10 -36.77 -18.48 8.15
N ILE A 11 -36.89 -19.82 8.12
CA ILE A 11 -35.75 -20.74 8.19
C ILE A 11 -35.00 -20.84 6.86
N GLN A 12 -35.69 -20.67 5.72
CA GLN A 12 -35.03 -20.64 4.41
C GLN A 12 -34.22 -19.35 4.16
N LYS A 13 -34.66 -18.18 4.65
CA LYS A 13 -33.92 -16.91 4.47
C LYS A 13 -32.62 -16.79 5.29
N LYS A 14 -32.46 -17.57 6.36
CA LYS A 14 -31.23 -17.57 7.19
C LYS A 14 -30.15 -18.56 6.72
N ARG A 15 -30.43 -19.47 5.79
CA ARG A 15 -29.44 -20.45 5.28
C ARG A 15 -28.60 -19.91 4.12
N TRP A 16 -29.08 -18.89 3.40
CA TRP A 16 -28.34 -18.28 2.29
C TRP A 16 -27.07 -17.51 2.71
N PRO A 17 -27.07 -16.70 3.79
CA PRO A 17 -25.85 -16.04 4.26
C PRO A 17 -24.78 -17.05 4.74
N LEU A 18 -25.21 -18.16 5.34
CA LEU A 18 -24.34 -19.26 5.80
C LEU A 18 -23.77 -20.09 4.65
N MET A 19 -24.53 -20.31 3.56
CA MET A 19 -23.99 -20.92 2.34
C MET A 19 -23.03 -19.99 1.59
N ILE A 20 -23.24 -18.67 1.64
CA ILE A 20 -22.33 -17.67 1.07
C ILE A 20 -21.01 -17.62 1.85
N LEU A 21 -21.04 -17.65 3.19
CA LEU A 21 -19.85 -17.80 4.03
C LEU A 21 -19.11 -19.13 3.79
N ALA A 22 -19.83 -20.23 3.54
CA ALA A 22 -19.22 -21.51 3.18
C ALA A 22 -18.60 -21.50 1.77
N LEU A 23 -19.14 -20.72 0.82
CA LEU A 23 -18.53 -20.53 -0.51
C LEU A 23 -17.27 -19.65 -0.45
N PHE A 24 -17.19 -18.71 0.51
CA PHE A 24 -15.96 -17.95 0.79
C PHE A 24 -14.85 -18.80 1.43
N SER A 25 -15.19 -19.81 2.24
CA SER A 25 -14.20 -20.75 2.78
C SER A 25 -13.78 -21.84 1.78
N LEU A 26 -14.68 -22.28 0.89
CA LEU A 26 -14.34 -23.25 -0.16
C LEU A 26 -13.49 -22.67 -1.29
N SER A 27 -13.71 -21.40 -1.67
CA SER A 27 -12.89 -20.74 -2.71
C SER A 27 -11.47 -20.42 -2.23
N THR A 28 -11.30 -20.06 -0.95
CA THR A 28 -9.98 -19.94 -0.31
C THR A 28 -9.31 -21.31 -0.11
N ALA A 29 -10.07 -22.37 0.16
CA ALA A 29 -9.55 -23.74 0.25
C ALA A 29 -9.12 -24.30 -1.12
N MET A 30 -9.82 -23.99 -2.21
CA MET A 30 -9.46 -24.46 -3.56
C MET A 30 -8.12 -23.87 -4.05
N VAL A 31 -7.86 -22.60 -3.72
CA VAL A 31 -6.54 -21.97 -3.96
C VAL A 31 -5.45 -22.61 -3.09
N PHE A 32 -5.81 -23.17 -1.92
CA PHE A 32 -4.89 -23.89 -1.02
C PHE A 32 -4.54 -25.30 -1.51
N PHE A 33 -5.50 -26.05 -2.07
CA PHE A 33 -5.26 -27.43 -2.55
C PHE A 33 -4.45 -27.50 -3.86
N MET A 34 -4.54 -26.49 -4.73
CA MET A 34 -3.66 -26.42 -5.91
C MET A 34 -2.18 -26.21 -5.53
N ARG A 35 -1.92 -25.68 -4.33
CA ARG A 35 -0.57 -25.39 -3.84
C ARG A 35 0.12 -26.64 -3.24
N THR A 36 -0.63 -27.55 -2.62
CA THR A 36 -0.05 -28.77 -2.00
C THR A 36 0.24 -29.89 -3.01
N ALA A 37 -0.51 -29.97 -4.11
CA ALA A 37 -0.27 -30.95 -5.16
C ALA A 37 0.99 -30.64 -6.00
N SER A 38 1.35 -29.36 -6.12
CA SER A 38 2.52 -28.93 -6.91
C SER A 38 3.85 -29.08 -6.15
N ASP A 39 3.83 -29.05 -4.82
CA ASP A 39 5.03 -29.21 -3.98
C ASP A 39 5.37 -30.69 -3.64
N SER A 40 4.53 -31.66 -4.05
CA SER A 40 4.72 -33.08 -3.74
C SER A 40 5.38 -33.91 -4.86
N CYS A 41 5.81 -33.30 -5.97
CA CYS A 41 6.52 -33.99 -7.07
C CYS A 41 7.88 -33.35 -7.35
N ALA A 42 8.76 -33.30 -6.35
CA ALA A 42 10.18 -32.99 -6.56
C ALA A 42 11.06 -33.68 -5.51
N THR A 43 11.01 -35.01 -5.45
CA THR A 43 12.08 -35.81 -4.83
C THR A 43 12.33 -37.08 -5.66
N SER A 44 13.44 -37.11 -6.40
CA SER A 44 14.39 -38.24 -6.47
C SER A 44 15.28 -38.21 -7.71
N SER A 45 16.53 -38.63 -7.49
CA SER A 45 17.55 -39.11 -8.45
C SER A 45 18.46 -38.08 -9.15
N SER A 46 19.67 -37.93 -8.58
CA SER A 46 20.89 -37.55 -9.27
C SER A 46 21.86 -38.75 -9.27
N SER A 47 22.23 -39.25 -10.45
CA SER A 47 23.43 -40.11 -10.65
C SER A 47 23.78 -40.31 -12.13
N GLY A 48 25.02 -39.92 -12.48
CA GLY A 48 25.80 -40.38 -13.66
C GLY A 48 25.32 -39.88 -15.03
N THR A 49 26.13 -39.67 -16.07
CA THR A 49 27.57 -39.88 -16.31
C THR A 49 27.90 -39.18 -17.65
N ALA A 50 29.19 -38.92 -17.87
CA ALA A 50 29.76 -38.19 -19.00
C ALA A 50 29.48 -38.77 -20.40
N GLY A 51 29.59 -37.92 -21.43
CA GLY A 51 29.61 -38.31 -22.84
C GLY A 51 29.92 -37.15 -23.79
N SER A 52 31.21 -36.96 -24.05
CA SER A 52 31.78 -36.09 -25.11
C SER A 52 31.48 -36.65 -26.49
N ILE A 53 30.99 -35.84 -27.45
CA ILE A 53 31.28 -35.99 -28.88
C ILE A 53 31.35 -34.60 -29.54
N THR A 54 32.51 -34.35 -30.12
CA THR A 54 32.87 -33.29 -31.07
C THR A 54 32.44 -33.63 -32.49
N SER A 55 31.99 -32.65 -33.28
CA SER A 55 32.31 -32.57 -34.72
C SER A 55 32.04 -31.18 -35.29
N SER A 56 33.00 -30.75 -36.10
CA SER A 56 33.24 -29.47 -36.75
C SER A 56 32.56 -29.29 -38.12
N LEU A 57 32.73 -28.07 -38.68
CA LEU A 57 32.58 -27.59 -40.09
C LEU A 57 31.21 -26.95 -40.40
N GLY A 58 31.06 -25.76 -40.99
CA GLY A 58 31.97 -24.78 -41.61
C GLY A 58 31.15 -23.55 -42.06
N GLU A 59 31.86 -22.48 -42.45
CA GLU A 59 31.49 -21.12 -42.94
C GLU A 59 30.34 -21.07 -43.99
N GLU A 60 29.59 -19.99 -44.31
CA GLU A 60 29.84 -18.54 -44.34
C GLU A 60 28.51 -17.75 -44.60
N LYS A 61 28.42 -16.49 -44.12
CA LYS A 61 27.61 -15.29 -44.54
C LYS A 61 26.16 -15.42 -45.11
N ASP A 62 25.17 -14.75 -44.50
CA ASP A 62 24.77 -13.36 -44.86
C ASP A 62 23.56 -12.79 -44.04
N THR A 63 23.65 -11.48 -43.78
CA THR A 63 22.60 -10.44 -43.53
C THR A 63 21.34 -10.64 -42.66
N SER A 64 21.22 -9.73 -41.69
CA SER A 64 20.01 -9.04 -41.20
C SER A 64 18.82 -9.86 -40.65
N THR A 65 18.79 -10.06 -39.34
CA THR A 65 17.59 -9.94 -38.48
C THR A 65 18.02 -10.16 -37.03
N GLN A 66 17.98 -9.11 -36.19
CA GLN A 66 18.17 -9.26 -34.75
C GLN A 66 16.93 -9.89 -34.14
N HIS A 67 16.86 -11.22 -34.21
CA HIS A 67 16.03 -12.03 -33.33
C HIS A 67 16.62 -12.00 -31.92
N TYR A 68 15.87 -11.44 -30.97
CA TYR A 68 16.11 -11.65 -29.55
C TYR A 68 15.89 -13.13 -29.24
N SER A 69 16.96 -13.92 -29.30
CA SER A 69 16.98 -15.29 -28.82
C SER A 69 16.94 -15.28 -27.29
N ALA A 70 15.81 -15.71 -26.75
CA ALA A 70 15.63 -15.99 -25.33
C ALA A 70 16.43 -17.24 -24.95
N ALA A 71 17.72 -17.05 -24.64
CA ALA A 71 18.49 -18.04 -23.90
C ALA A 71 18.24 -17.83 -22.40
N GLN A 72 17.26 -18.57 -21.87
CA GLN A 72 17.08 -18.78 -20.44
C GLN A 72 18.33 -19.46 -19.86
N ALA A 73 19.22 -18.64 -19.30
CA ALA A 73 20.06 -19.04 -18.18
C ALA A 73 19.51 -18.32 -16.95
N SER A 74 18.83 -19.04 -16.07
CA SER A 74 18.38 -18.52 -14.78
C SER A 74 19.58 -18.31 -13.84
N SER A 75 20.42 -17.32 -14.12
CA SER A 75 21.22 -16.72 -13.05
C SER A 75 20.28 -15.84 -12.25
N ALA A 76 19.66 -16.40 -11.20
CA ALA A 76 18.86 -15.61 -10.27
C ALA A 76 19.75 -14.46 -9.77
N THR A 77 19.42 -13.22 -10.15
CA THR A 77 20.08 -12.05 -9.59
C THR A 77 20.00 -12.15 -8.07
N PRO A 78 21.14 -12.03 -7.34
CA PRO A 78 21.16 -12.20 -5.91
C PRO A 78 20.18 -11.23 -5.25
N ASN A 79 19.51 -11.67 -4.19
CA ASN A 79 18.53 -10.82 -3.52
C ASN A 79 19.29 -9.65 -2.89
N PRO A 80 18.90 -8.39 -3.14
CA PRO A 80 19.65 -7.23 -2.65
C PRO A 80 19.79 -7.21 -1.12
N LEU A 81 18.93 -7.93 -0.40
CA LEU A 81 18.92 -8.04 1.07
C LEU A 81 19.70 -9.23 1.62
N ASP A 82 20.37 -10.05 0.81
CA ASP A 82 21.08 -11.27 1.27
C ASP A 82 22.11 -11.01 2.39
N PHE A 83 22.69 -9.81 2.45
CA PHE A 83 23.62 -9.40 3.51
C PHE A 83 22.97 -9.30 4.91
N MET A 84 21.63 -9.36 4.99
CA MET A 84 20.85 -9.37 6.23
C MET A 84 20.72 -10.77 6.84
N LYS A 85 21.20 -11.82 6.17
CA LYS A 85 21.15 -13.19 6.69
C LYS A 85 21.80 -13.24 8.08
N SER A 86 21.10 -13.90 9.02
CA SER A 86 21.50 -14.04 10.42
C SER A 86 21.63 -12.73 11.21
N LYS A 87 21.21 -11.59 10.67
CA LYS A 87 21.15 -10.32 11.40
C LYS A 87 19.91 -10.27 12.27
N LEU A 88 20.08 -9.77 13.50
CA LEU A 88 18.97 -9.52 14.41
C LEU A 88 18.39 -8.12 14.17
N VAL A 89 17.17 -8.07 13.66
CA VAL A 89 16.43 -6.84 13.38
C VAL A 89 15.27 -6.70 14.35
N LEU A 90 15.27 -5.60 15.10
CA LEU A 90 14.16 -5.23 15.97
C LEU A 90 13.27 -4.18 15.28
N LEU A 91 12.00 -4.50 15.06
CA LEU A 91 11.00 -3.60 14.50
C LEU A 91 10.10 -3.08 15.63
N VAL A 92 9.97 -1.77 15.76
CA VAL A 92 9.18 -1.14 16.83
C VAL A 92 8.03 -0.34 16.23
N SER A 93 6.81 -0.73 16.57
CA SER A 93 5.58 -0.03 16.17
C SER A 93 4.79 0.45 17.39
N HIS A 94 4.01 1.52 17.20
CA HIS A 94 3.13 2.04 18.24
C HIS A 94 1.77 1.30 18.29
N GLU A 95 1.40 0.62 17.21
CA GLU A 95 0.18 -0.18 17.09
C GLU A 95 0.42 -1.40 16.17
N LEU A 96 -0.46 -2.40 16.27
CA LEU A 96 -0.54 -3.53 15.36
C LEU A 96 -1.82 -3.38 14.50
N SER A 97 -1.69 -2.80 13.31
CA SER A 97 -2.81 -2.60 12.39
C SER A 97 -2.43 -3.04 10.96
N LEU A 98 -3.43 -3.43 10.15
CA LEU A 98 -3.23 -3.81 8.74
C LEU A 98 -3.37 -2.61 7.78
N SER A 99 -2.95 -1.42 8.21
CA SER A 99 -3.04 -0.21 7.38
C SER A 99 -1.85 0.72 7.59
N GLY A 100 -1.55 1.55 6.59
CA GLY A 100 -0.52 2.59 6.69
C GLY A 100 0.87 2.06 7.04
N GLY A 101 1.57 2.74 7.95
CA GLY A 101 2.94 2.41 8.35
C GLY A 101 3.12 1.00 8.93
N PRO A 102 2.27 0.52 9.86
CA PRO A 102 2.33 -0.85 10.36
C PRO A 102 2.30 -1.94 9.26
N LEU A 103 1.50 -1.77 8.21
CA LEU A 103 1.48 -2.68 7.05
C LEU A 103 2.84 -2.72 6.33
N LEU A 104 3.46 -1.55 6.12
CA LEU A 104 4.76 -1.44 5.46
C LEU A 104 5.89 -2.04 6.29
N LEU A 105 5.84 -1.84 7.61
CA LEU A 105 6.79 -2.44 8.53
C LEU A 105 6.68 -3.98 8.51
N MET A 106 5.46 -4.53 8.38
CA MET A 106 5.25 -5.98 8.23
C MET A 106 5.80 -6.50 6.90
N GLU A 107 5.62 -5.78 5.80
CA GLU A 107 6.22 -6.16 4.51
C GLU A 107 7.75 -6.20 4.58
N LEU A 108 8.37 -5.22 5.24
CA LEU A 108 9.82 -5.26 5.51
C LEU A 108 10.20 -6.47 6.37
N ALA A 109 9.41 -6.80 7.40
CA ALA A 109 9.63 -7.98 8.23
C ALA A 109 9.67 -9.25 7.37
N PHE A 110 8.74 -9.41 6.43
CA PHE A 110 8.67 -10.57 5.54
C PHE A 110 9.82 -10.61 4.53
N LEU A 111 10.21 -9.46 3.96
CA LEU A 111 11.39 -9.38 3.09
C LEU A 111 12.67 -9.81 3.82
N LEU A 112 12.85 -9.37 5.06
CA LEU A 112 14.01 -9.73 5.90
C LEU A 112 13.98 -11.19 6.33
N ARG A 113 12.82 -11.73 6.72
CA ARG A 113 12.67 -13.16 7.02
C ARG A 113 12.94 -14.04 5.79
N GLY A 114 12.53 -13.59 4.61
CA GLY A 114 12.76 -14.29 3.34
C GLY A 114 14.23 -14.51 2.99
N VAL A 115 15.14 -13.67 3.51
CA VAL A 115 16.61 -13.81 3.35
C VAL A 115 17.30 -14.41 4.59
N GLY A 116 16.53 -14.89 5.57
CA GLY A 116 17.05 -15.55 6.77
C GLY A 116 17.55 -14.59 7.86
N ALA A 117 17.08 -13.34 7.91
CA ALA A 117 17.30 -12.47 9.06
C ALA A 117 16.45 -12.93 10.27
N GLU A 118 16.91 -12.69 11.48
CA GLU A 118 16.11 -12.84 12.70
C GLU A 118 15.31 -11.55 12.91
N VAL A 119 13.97 -11.65 12.89
CA VAL A 119 13.11 -10.47 13.00
C VAL A 119 12.25 -10.58 14.25
N ILE A 120 12.39 -9.59 15.12
CA ILE A 120 11.58 -9.42 16.32
C ILE A 120 10.77 -8.14 16.19
N TRP A 121 9.47 -8.24 16.45
CA TRP A 121 8.54 -7.13 16.45
C TRP A 121 8.12 -6.77 17.87
N ILE A 122 8.11 -5.48 18.18
CA ILE A 122 7.59 -4.91 19.42
C ILE A 122 6.43 -3.97 19.09
N THR A 123 5.29 -4.17 19.77
CA THR A 123 4.14 -3.24 19.74
C THR A 123 3.89 -2.62 21.12
N ASN A 124 3.76 -1.29 21.15
CA ASN A 124 3.47 -0.54 22.39
C ASN A 124 2.06 -0.74 22.93
N GLN A 125 1.12 -1.18 22.09
CA GLN A 125 -0.27 -1.41 22.46
C GLN A 125 -0.60 -2.89 22.26
N LYS A 126 -0.96 -3.56 23.36
CA LYS A 126 -1.83 -4.74 23.30
C LYS A 126 -3.25 -4.26 23.60
N PRO A 127 -4.25 -4.55 22.75
CA PRO A 127 -5.64 -4.25 23.08
C PRO A 127 -5.99 -4.92 24.42
N ALA A 128 -6.81 -4.24 25.23
CA ALA A 128 -7.24 -4.75 26.53
C ALA A 128 -8.22 -5.94 26.39
N GLU A 129 -8.86 -6.07 25.23
CA GLU A 129 -9.78 -7.16 24.88
C GLU A 129 -9.24 -7.98 23.69
N PRO A 130 -9.65 -9.25 23.54
CA PRO A 130 -9.25 -10.08 22.40
C PRO A 130 -9.79 -9.44 21.11
N ASP A 131 -8.88 -8.89 20.30
CA ASP A 131 -9.19 -8.45 18.94
C ASP A 131 -8.77 -9.57 17.99
N ASP A 132 -9.75 -10.24 17.39
CA ASP A 132 -9.55 -11.35 16.44
C ASP A 132 -8.63 -10.95 15.28
N VAL A 133 -8.62 -9.68 14.88
CA VAL A 133 -7.74 -9.16 13.83
C VAL A 133 -6.30 -9.11 14.30
N VAL A 134 -6.06 -8.63 15.52
CA VAL A 134 -4.71 -8.58 16.12
C VAL A 134 -4.18 -10.00 16.34
N TYR A 135 -5.01 -10.91 16.83
CA TYR A 135 -4.65 -12.33 17.02
C TYR A 135 -4.29 -13.02 15.69
N SER A 136 -5.13 -12.85 14.66
CA SER A 136 -4.86 -13.37 13.31
C SER A 136 -3.57 -12.81 12.72
N LEU A 137 -3.29 -11.53 12.96
CA LEU A 137 -2.07 -10.87 12.50
C LEU A 137 -0.82 -11.39 13.21
N GLU A 138 -0.86 -11.55 14.53
CA GLU A 138 0.25 -12.14 15.29
C GLU A 138 0.56 -13.56 14.80
N HIS A 139 -0.46 -14.39 14.55
CA HIS A 139 -0.27 -15.72 13.96
C HIS A 139 0.35 -15.67 12.57
N LYS A 140 -0.15 -14.82 11.67
CA LYS A 140 0.42 -14.66 10.33
C LYS A 140 1.89 -14.22 10.36
N MET A 141 2.26 -13.40 11.35
CA MET A 141 3.63 -12.99 11.58
C MET A 141 4.49 -14.15 12.07
N LEU A 142 3.99 -14.92 13.05
CA LEU A 142 4.66 -16.10 13.59
C LEU A 142 4.86 -17.20 12.54
N ASP A 143 3.87 -17.45 11.68
CA ASP A 143 3.96 -18.42 10.57
C ASP A 143 5.07 -18.08 9.57
N ARG A 144 5.41 -16.79 9.46
CA ARG A 144 6.55 -16.30 8.65
C ARG A 144 7.83 -16.10 9.48
N GLY A 145 7.82 -16.56 10.72
CA GLY A 145 8.95 -16.54 11.64
C GLY A 145 9.28 -15.16 12.23
N VAL A 146 8.34 -14.22 12.21
CA VAL A 146 8.47 -12.93 12.89
C VAL A 146 7.97 -13.10 14.33
N GLN A 147 8.86 -12.94 15.31
CA GLN A 147 8.50 -13.07 16.73
C GLN A 147 7.85 -11.78 17.23
N VAL A 148 6.70 -11.85 17.88
CA VAL A 148 6.06 -10.68 18.50
C VAL A 148 6.30 -10.68 20.01
N LEU A 149 6.90 -9.61 20.54
CA LEU A 149 7.20 -9.45 21.95
C LEU A 149 6.42 -8.28 22.58
N SER A 150 6.21 -8.37 23.88
CA SER A 150 5.75 -7.23 24.69
C SER A 150 6.74 -6.08 24.58
N ALA A 151 6.22 -4.86 24.45
CA ALA A 151 7.05 -3.65 24.46
C ALA A 151 7.77 -3.39 25.78
N LYS A 152 7.37 -4.04 26.88
CA LYS A 152 7.91 -3.80 28.22
C LYS A 152 8.71 -5.00 28.72
N GLY A 153 9.64 -4.72 29.61
CA GLY A 153 10.39 -5.72 30.37
C GLY A 153 11.80 -5.97 29.84
N GLN A 154 12.55 -6.78 30.61
CA GLN A 154 13.97 -7.00 30.38
C GLN A 154 14.27 -7.61 29.01
N LYS A 155 13.42 -8.54 28.53
CA LYS A 155 13.58 -9.18 27.21
C LYS A 155 13.59 -8.16 26.06
N ALA A 156 12.74 -7.13 26.12
CA ALA A 156 12.69 -6.07 25.11
C ALA A 156 13.99 -5.23 25.12
N ILE A 157 14.49 -4.90 26.31
CA ILE A 157 15.74 -4.16 26.50
C ILE A 157 16.93 -4.98 25.97
N ASP A 158 17.03 -6.25 26.36
CA ASP A 158 18.13 -7.13 25.94
C ASP A 158 18.13 -7.35 24.44
N THR A 159 16.94 -7.52 23.84
CA THR A 159 16.79 -7.62 22.39
C THR A 159 17.26 -6.34 21.72
N ALA A 160 16.83 -5.17 22.21
CA ALA A 160 17.23 -3.89 21.67
C ALA A 160 18.74 -3.67 21.76
N LEU A 161 19.39 -4.11 22.84
CA LEU A 161 20.84 -4.02 22.99
C LEU A 161 21.61 -4.99 22.08
N LYS A 162 21.07 -6.19 21.82
CA LYS A 162 21.71 -7.20 20.96
C LYS A 162 21.46 -7.01 19.47
N ALA A 163 20.39 -6.31 19.08
CA ALA A 163 20.03 -6.14 17.68
C ALA A 163 21.16 -5.49 16.86
N ASP A 164 21.36 -5.98 15.63
CA ASP A 164 22.23 -5.34 14.63
C ASP A 164 21.57 -4.06 14.09
N LEU A 165 20.24 -4.03 14.02
CA LEU A 165 19.43 -2.94 13.49
C LEU A 165 18.14 -2.78 14.29
N VAL A 166 17.78 -1.53 14.59
CA VAL A 166 16.47 -1.19 15.19
C VAL A 166 15.72 -0.29 14.23
N VAL A 167 14.53 -0.69 13.78
CA VAL A 167 13.66 0.14 12.93
C VAL A 167 12.52 0.72 13.77
N LEU A 168 12.47 2.04 13.89
CA LEU A 168 11.36 2.75 14.54
C LEU A 168 10.33 3.17 13.48
N ASN A 169 9.10 2.67 13.61
CA ASN A 169 8.00 2.99 12.70
C ASN A 169 7.19 4.19 13.20
N THR A 170 7.10 5.23 12.36
CA THR A 170 6.49 6.54 12.64
C THR A 170 7.20 7.32 13.75
N ALA A 171 6.99 8.64 13.79
CA ALA A 171 7.51 9.50 14.84
C ALA A 171 7.03 9.05 16.24
N VAL A 172 5.83 8.47 16.34
CA VAL A 172 5.22 8.06 17.62
C VAL A 172 6.00 6.95 18.31
N ALA A 173 6.67 6.07 17.57
CA ALA A 173 7.50 5.01 18.14
C ALA A 173 8.67 5.53 18.97
N GLY A 174 9.08 6.78 18.81
CA GLY A 174 10.15 7.38 19.63
C GLY A 174 9.84 7.39 21.13
N LYS A 175 8.56 7.38 21.53
CA LYS A 175 8.14 7.26 22.94
C LYS A 175 8.64 5.97 23.60
N TRP A 176 8.81 4.91 22.81
CA TRP A 176 9.29 3.62 23.30
C TRP A 176 10.72 3.70 23.83
N LEU A 177 11.58 4.51 23.19
CA LEU A 177 12.99 4.65 23.58
C LEU A 177 13.09 5.06 25.05
N ASP A 178 12.46 6.17 25.43
CA ASP A 178 12.54 6.68 26.81
C ASP A 178 11.77 5.79 27.80
N ALA A 179 10.60 5.30 27.39
CA ALA A 179 9.74 4.52 28.27
C ALA A 179 10.34 3.16 28.66
N VAL A 180 11.14 2.56 27.78
CA VAL A 180 11.61 1.18 27.91
C VAL A 180 13.12 1.10 28.11
N LEU A 181 13.91 1.83 27.32
CA LEU A 181 15.37 1.75 27.40
C LEU A 181 15.96 2.67 28.48
N LYS A 182 15.26 3.76 28.84
CA LYS A 182 15.70 4.71 29.88
C LYS A 182 17.15 5.18 29.67
N GLU A 183 18.03 4.96 30.64
CA GLU A 183 19.46 5.30 30.56
C GLU A 183 20.24 4.53 29.50
N LYS A 184 19.68 3.45 28.93
CA LYS A 184 20.29 2.66 27.85
C LYS A 184 19.99 3.20 26.44
N VAL A 185 19.18 4.26 26.32
CA VAL A 185 18.85 4.87 25.02
C VAL A 185 20.10 5.17 24.18
N PRO A 186 21.16 5.84 24.70
CA PRO A 186 22.34 6.18 23.90
C PRO A 186 23.06 4.97 23.29
N LEU A 187 22.96 3.79 23.92
CA LEU A 187 23.57 2.55 23.40
C LEU A 187 22.84 1.97 22.19
N VAL A 188 21.58 2.38 21.96
CA VAL A 188 20.73 1.87 20.89
C VAL A 188 20.63 2.87 19.73
N LEU A 189 20.70 4.18 19.97
CA LEU A 189 20.55 5.19 18.91
C LEU A 189 21.46 4.98 17.69
N PRO A 190 22.76 4.61 17.81
CA PRO A 190 23.66 4.44 16.66
C PRO A 190 23.28 3.32 15.69
N LYS A 191 22.32 2.45 16.04
CA LYS A 191 21.77 1.39 15.18
C LYS A 191 20.31 1.59 14.82
N VAL A 192 19.73 2.75 15.16
CA VAL A 192 18.35 3.07 14.84
C VAL A 192 18.24 3.61 13.41
N LEU A 193 17.38 2.99 12.61
CA LEU A 193 16.81 3.55 11.39
C LEU A 193 15.38 3.98 11.68
N TRP A 194 15.07 5.27 11.52
CA TRP A 194 13.72 5.77 11.74
C TRP A 194 12.93 5.83 10.44
N TRP A 195 11.89 5.00 10.29
CA TRP A 195 11.04 5.00 9.11
C TRP A 195 9.78 5.85 9.35
N ILE A 196 9.68 6.97 8.62
CA ILE A 196 8.60 7.96 8.76
C ILE A 196 7.74 7.92 7.50
N HIS A 197 6.44 7.63 7.70
CA HIS A 197 5.47 7.45 6.62
C HIS A 197 4.41 8.56 6.58
N GLU A 198 4.40 9.43 7.59
CA GLU A 198 3.33 10.38 7.81
C GLU A 198 3.71 11.82 7.45
N MET A 199 2.69 12.58 7.03
CA MET A 199 2.77 14.04 6.89
C MET A 199 1.97 14.77 7.99
N ARG A 200 1.96 14.19 9.20
CA ARG A 200 1.11 14.60 10.33
C ARG A 200 1.88 15.44 11.36
N GLY A 201 1.65 16.75 11.35
CA GLY A 201 2.30 17.70 12.26
C GLY A 201 2.22 17.36 13.75
N HIS A 202 1.10 16.78 14.19
CA HIS A 202 0.87 16.44 15.60
C HIS A 202 1.66 15.20 16.07
N TYR A 203 2.26 14.42 15.17
CA TYR A 203 3.18 13.32 15.52
C TYR A 203 4.61 13.83 15.76
N PHE A 204 4.94 15.04 15.30
CA PHE A 204 6.28 15.61 15.46
C PHE A 204 6.33 16.57 16.65
N LYS A 205 6.18 16.01 17.85
CA LYS A 205 6.39 16.69 19.13
C LYS A 205 7.78 16.39 19.66
N VAL A 206 8.41 17.32 20.38
CA VAL A 206 9.76 17.15 20.94
C VAL A 206 9.88 15.84 21.74
N GLU A 207 8.89 15.53 22.56
CA GLU A 207 8.80 14.28 23.33
C GLU A 207 8.92 13.00 22.49
N TYR A 208 8.55 13.03 21.20
CA TYR A 208 8.59 11.86 20.32
C TYR A 208 9.85 11.83 19.48
N VAL A 209 10.37 12.99 19.09
CA VAL A 209 11.40 13.08 18.05
C VAL A 209 12.73 13.69 18.52
N LYS A 210 12.91 13.99 19.82
CA LYS A 210 14.16 14.55 20.37
C LYS A 210 15.41 13.73 20.07
N HIS A 211 15.25 12.42 19.83
CA HIS A 211 16.36 11.51 19.55
C HIS A 211 16.76 11.46 18.07
N LEU A 212 16.00 12.08 17.16
CA LEU A 212 16.30 12.09 15.72
C LEU A 212 17.74 12.48 15.36
N PRO A 213 18.40 13.48 15.99
CA PRO A 213 19.75 13.87 15.61
C PRO A 213 20.81 12.79 15.83
N PHE A 214 20.52 11.81 16.67
CA PHE A 214 21.48 10.82 17.16
C PHE A 214 21.28 9.42 16.56
N VAL A 215 20.24 9.22 15.74
CA VAL A 215 20.01 7.94 15.08
C VAL A 215 20.90 7.77 13.85
N ALA A 216 21.14 6.53 13.44
CA ALA A 216 21.97 6.20 12.28
C ALA A 216 21.44 6.77 10.95
N GLY A 217 20.12 6.89 10.84
CA GLY A 217 19.46 7.49 9.69
C GLY A 217 17.94 7.53 9.82
N ALA A 218 17.32 8.25 8.89
CA ALA A 218 15.88 8.25 8.69
C ALA A 218 15.53 7.81 7.27
N MET A 219 14.44 7.07 7.11
CA MET A 219 13.89 6.65 5.83
C MET A 219 12.50 7.25 5.67
N ILE A 220 12.21 7.86 4.52
CA ILE A 220 10.96 8.57 4.24
C ILE A 220 10.46 8.19 2.85
N ASP A 221 9.15 8.07 2.68
CA ASP A 221 8.59 7.47 1.46
C ASP A 221 8.57 8.40 0.24
N SER A 222 8.94 9.68 0.38
CA SER A 222 8.99 10.65 -0.72
C SER A 222 9.95 11.82 -0.47
N HIS A 223 10.44 12.41 -1.56
CA HIS A 223 11.36 13.56 -1.50
C HIS A 223 10.68 14.79 -0.90
N THR A 224 9.44 15.04 -1.30
CA THR A 224 8.63 16.15 -0.82
C THR A 224 8.42 16.07 0.69
N THR A 225 8.17 14.86 1.21
CA THR A 225 7.99 14.67 2.66
C THR A 225 9.30 14.76 3.42
N ALA A 226 10.40 14.27 2.82
CA ALA A 226 11.72 14.38 3.43
C ALA A 226 12.17 15.84 3.58
N GLU A 227 12.00 16.65 2.53
CA GLU A 227 12.29 18.09 2.57
C GLU A 227 11.38 18.81 3.56
N TYR A 228 10.08 18.50 3.54
CA TYR A 228 9.12 19.05 4.48
C TYR A 228 9.56 18.82 5.93
N TRP A 229 9.90 17.59 6.31
CA TRP A 229 10.32 17.29 7.68
C TRP A 229 11.68 17.87 8.04
N LYS A 230 12.63 17.92 7.10
CA LYS A 230 13.92 18.59 7.30
C LYS A 230 13.77 20.07 7.69
N ASN A 231 12.88 20.79 7.02
CA ASN A 231 12.65 22.21 7.32
C ASN A 231 11.79 22.37 8.59
N ARG A 232 10.70 21.60 8.70
CA ARG A 232 9.72 21.71 9.79
C ARG A 232 10.30 21.36 11.17
N THR A 233 11.20 20.38 11.25
CA THR A 233 11.86 19.99 12.51
C THR A 233 12.88 21.03 12.94
N ARG A 234 13.70 21.53 12.00
CA ARG A 234 14.67 22.61 12.25
C ARG A 234 13.98 23.87 12.75
N GLU A 235 12.99 24.37 12.02
CA GLU A 235 12.36 25.67 12.28
C GLU A 235 11.49 25.70 13.53
N ARG A 236 10.78 24.61 13.84
CA ARG A 236 9.81 24.60 14.95
C ARG A 236 10.28 23.86 16.19
N LEU A 237 11.23 22.94 16.06
CA LEU A 237 11.69 22.12 17.19
C LEU A 237 13.18 22.34 17.50
N GLY A 238 13.93 23.04 16.64
CA GLY A 238 15.39 23.13 16.77
C GLY A 238 16.11 21.80 16.58
N ILE A 239 15.45 20.80 15.98
CA ILE A 239 15.97 19.45 15.80
C ILE A 239 16.49 19.29 14.37
N LYS A 240 17.74 18.87 14.23
CA LYS A 240 18.33 18.52 12.93
C LYS A 240 17.94 17.09 12.56
N MET A 241 17.40 16.89 11.36
CA MET A 241 17.20 15.54 10.81
C MET A 241 18.54 14.82 10.64
N PRO A 242 18.60 13.49 10.91
CA PRO A 242 19.77 12.68 10.61
C PRO A 242 19.93 12.55 9.08
N GLN A 243 20.94 11.78 8.63
CA GLN A 243 21.02 11.40 7.22
C GLN A 243 19.67 10.77 6.82
N THR A 244 19.00 11.40 5.85
CA THR A 244 17.63 11.06 5.46
C THR A 244 17.63 10.48 4.06
N TYR A 245 17.13 9.26 3.92
CA TYR A 245 17.02 8.54 2.65
C TYR A 245 15.57 8.53 2.20
N VAL A 246 15.38 8.63 0.89
CA VAL A 246 14.05 8.54 0.29
C VAL A 246 13.88 7.17 -0.35
N VAL A 247 12.83 6.46 0.05
CA VAL A 247 12.49 5.13 -0.46
C VAL A 247 11.04 5.12 -0.91
N HIS A 248 10.82 5.30 -2.21
CA HIS A 248 9.49 5.11 -2.78
C HIS A 248 9.02 3.66 -2.58
N LEU A 249 7.75 3.51 -2.21
CA LEU A 249 7.11 2.21 -2.03
C LEU A 249 6.91 1.48 -3.37
N GLY A 250 6.68 0.18 -3.30
CA GLY A 250 6.42 -0.67 -4.46
C GLY A 250 5.14 -1.50 -4.30
N ASN A 251 4.53 -1.84 -5.43
CA ASN A 251 3.43 -2.80 -5.48
C ASN A 251 3.94 -4.22 -5.25
N SER A 252 3.19 -4.99 -4.45
CA SER A 252 3.51 -6.40 -4.20
C SER A 252 3.30 -7.26 -5.44
N LYS A 253 3.94 -8.42 -5.49
CA LYS A 253 3.78 -9.38 -6.59
C LYS A 253 2.33 -9.83 -6.75
N GLU A 254 1.65 -10.11 -5.63
CA GLU A 254 0.26 -10.58 -5.64
C GLU A 254 -0.70 -9.54 -6.23
N LEU A 255 -0.48 -8.25 -5.96
CA LEU A 255 -1.29 -7.19 -6.57
C LEU A 255 -1.06 -7.14 -8.09
N MET A 256 0.19 -7.27 -8.53
CA MET A 256 0.55 -7.23 -9.94
C MET A 256 -0.04 -8.43 -10.69
N GLU A 257 -0.01 -9.63 -10.10
CA GLU A 257 -0.63 -10.83 -10.66
C GLU A 257 -2.13 -10.62 -10.92
N VAL A 258 -2.85 -10.07 -9.93
CA VAL A 258 -4.28 -9.75 -10.10
C VAL A 258 -4.48 -8.64 -11.15
N ALA A 259 -3.60 -7.64 -11.19
CA ALA A 259 -3.70 -6.53 -12.14
C ALA A 259 -3.38 -6.95 -13.59
N GLU A 260 -2.58 -7.98 -13.79
CA GLU A 260 -2.21 -8.53 -15.10
C GLU A 260 -3.16 -9.64 -15.57
N ASP A 261 -3.85 -10.33 -14.65
CA ASP A 261 -4.88 -11.32 -14.97
C ASP A 261 -6.17 -10.65 -15.47
N THR A 262 -6.42 -10.79 -16.77
CA THR A 262 -7.59 -10.20 -17.44
C THR A 262 -8.90 -10.86 -17.01
N VAL A 263 -8.89 -12.17 -16.71
CA VAL A 263 -10.07 -12.91 -16.28
C VAL A 263 -10.43 -12.52 -14.86
N ALA A 264 -9.45 -12.52 -13.95
CA ALA A 264 -9.66 -12.10 -12.57
C ALA A 264 -10.19 -10.66 -12.51
N LYS A 265 -9.58 -9.71 -13.25
CA LYS A 265 -10.06 -8.33 -13.31
C LYS A 265 -11.51 -8.23 -13.77
N ARG A 266 -11.90 -8.97 -14.82
CA ARG A 266 -13.28 -8.94 -15.32
C ARG A 266 -14.28 -9.44 -14.28
N ILE A 267 -13.99 -10.58 -13.65
CA ILE A 267 -14.86 -11.15 -12.61
C ILE A 267 -15.01 -10.20 -11.43
N LEU A 268 -13.88 -9.64 -10.95
CA LEU A 268 -13.89 -8.67 -9.85
C LEU A 268 -14.66 -7.40 -10.20
N ARG A 269 -14.49 -6.89 -11.42
CA ARG A 269 -15.20 -5.71 -11.93
C ARG A 269 -16.70 -5.95 -11.95
N GLU A 270 -17.15 -7.05 -12.54
CA GLU A 270 -18.57 -7.41 -12.62
C GLU A 270 -19.18 -7.55 -11.23
N HIS A 271 -18.52 -8.30 -10.34
CA HIS A 271 -19.01 -8.52 -8.98
C HIS A 271 -19.19 -7.21 -8.19
N VAL A 272 -18.18 -6.34 -8.19
CA VAL A 272 -18.27 -5.07 -7.45
C VAL A 272 -19.31 -4.15 -8.11
N ARG A 273 -19.38 -4.08 -9.44
CA ARG A 273 -20.38 -3.23 -10.12
C ARG A 273 -21.81 -3.68 -9.87
N GLU A 274 -22.06 -4.98 -9.89
CA GLU A 274 -23.35 -5.57 -9.51
C GLU A 274 -23.72 -5.19 -8.07
N SER A 275 -22.77 -5.31 -7.13
CA SER A 275 -22.99 -4.94 -5.72
C SER A 275 -23.31 -3.45 -5.51
N LEU A 276 -22.85 -2.59 -6.41
CA LEU A 276 -23.13 -1.15 -6.40
C LEU A 276 -24.39 -0.79 -7.20
N GLY A 277 -24.98 -1.74 -7.92
CA GLY A 277 -26.11 -1.50 -8.83
C GLY A 277 -25.74 -0.62 -10.03
N VAL A 278 -24.50 -0.69 -10.50
CA VAL A 278 -24.01 0.08 -11.66
C VAL A 278 -23.72 -0.85 -12.85
N ARG A 279 -23.85 -0.33 -14.06
CA ARG A 279 -23.67 -1.12 -15.29
C ARG A 279 -22.21 -1.13 -15.74
N ASN A 280 -21.90 -2.00 -16.70
CA ASN A 280 -20.53 -2.15 -17.20
C ASN A 280 -20.06 -0.98 -18.08
N GLU A 281 -20.99 -0.27 -18.71
CA GLU A 281 -20.74 0.94 -19.50
C GLU A 281 -20.65 2.22 -18.67
N ASP A 282 -21.13 2.21 -17.43
CA ASP A 282 -21.10 3.38 -16.55
C ASP A 282 -19.65 3.68 -16.12
N LEU A 283 -19.36 4.96 -15.90
CA LEU A 283 -18.04 5.46 -15.52
C LEU A 283 -17.94 5.71 -14.02
N ILE A 284 -16.94 5.10 -13.39
CA ILE A 284 -16.73 5.18 -11.95
C ILE A 284 -15.44 5.92 -11.62
N PHE A 285 -15.59 7.03 -10.89
CA PHE A 285 -14.52 7.79 -10.26
C PHE A 285 -14.48 7.44 -8.78
N ALA A 286 -13.36 6.94 -8.27
CA ALA A 286 -13.31 6.48 -6.89
C ALA A 286 -12.20 7.15 -6.08
N ILE A 287 -12.52 7.46 -4.83
CA ILE A 287 -11.55 7.78 -3.80
C ILE A 287 -11.46 6.59 -2.83
N ILE A 288 -10.25 6.07 -2.64
CA ILE A 288 -9.99 4.88 -1.82
C ILE A 288 -8.98 5.25 -0.73
N ASN A 289 -9.48 5.54 0.48
CA ASN A 289 -8.67 5.84 1.66
C ASN A 289 -9.58 5.96 2.91
N SER A 290 -8.96 6.08 4.09
CA SER A 290 -9.69 6.38 5.33
C SER A 290 -10.52 7.67 5.22
N VAL A 291 -11.79 7.64 5.63
CA VAL A 291 -12.65 8.83 5.62
C VAL A 291 -12.24 9.82 6.71
N SER A 292 -11.60 10.93 6.29
CA SER A 292 -11.17 12.01 7.17
C SER A 292 -10.96 13.29 6.37
N ARG A 293 -11.10 14.48 7.00
CA ARG A 293 -11.01 15.78 6.30
C ARG A 293 -9.74 15.96 5.49
N GLY A 294 -8.61 15.40 5.95
CA GLY A 294 -7.33 15.48 5.24
C GLY A 294 -7.29 14.69 3.93
N LYS A 295 -8.26 13.81 3.67
CA LYS A 295 -8.33 13.00 2.44
C LYS A 295 -9.27 13.58 1.39
N GLY A 296 -9.99 14.66 1.69
CA GLY A 296 -10.69 15.48 0.70
C GLY A 296 -11.91 14.84 0.05
N GLN A 297 -12.60 13.92 0.72
CA GLN A 297 -13.85 13.33 0.19
C GLN A 297 -14.91 14.40 -0.09
N ASP A 298 -15.02 15.41 0.78
CA ASP A 298 -15.96 16.52 0.61
C ASP A 298 -15.67 17.35 -0.66
N LEU A 299 -14.40 17.64 -0.92
CA LEU A 299 -13.99 18.38 -2.11
C LEU A 299 -14.16 17.54 -3.37
N PHE A 300 -13.92 16.23 -3.30
CA PHE A 300 -14.22 15.31 -4.41
C PHE A 300 -15.72 15.30 -4.73
N LEU A 301 -16.59 15.13 -3.73
CA LEU A 301 -18.05 15.11 -3.94
C LEU A 301 -18.57 16.44 -4.50
N ARG A 302 -18.01 17.58 -4.07
CA ARG A 302 -18.33 18.90 -4.64
C ARG A 302 -17.91 19.00 -6.12
N SER A 303 -16.70 18.54 -6.43
CA SER A 303 -16.18 18.54 -7.81
C SER A 303 -17.00 17.62 -8.70
N PHE A 304 -17.39 16.45 -8.18
CA PHE A 304 -18.23 15.50 -8.88
C PHE A 304 -19.62 16.08 -9.15
N HIS A 305 -20.26 16.71 -8.16
CA HIS A 305 -21.53 17.42 -8.36
C HIS A 305 -21.41 18.50 -9.44
N GLU A 306 -20.36 19.34 -9.40
CA GLU A 306 -20.11 20.36 -10.41
C GLU A 306 -19.92 19.74 -11.81
N SER A 307 -19.26 18.58 -11.91
CA SER A 307 -19.07 17.89 -13.19
C SER A 307 -20.40 17.41 -13.79
N LEU A 308 -21.33 16.92 -12.96
CA LEU A 308 -22.67 16.52 -13.41
C LEU A 308 -23.45 17.74 -13.95
N GLN A 309 -23.35 18.90 -13.28
CA GLN A 309 -23.99 20.13 -13.77
C GLN A 309 -23.38 20.56 -15.10
N LEU A 310 -22.05 20.59 -15.21
CA LEU A 310 -21.36 20.96 -16.45
C LEU A 310 -21.73 20.05 -17.63
N ILE A 311 -21.83 18.74 -17.41
CA ILE A 311 -22.25 17.78 -18.44
C ILE A 311 -23.67 18.08 -18.90
N LYS A 312 -24.59 18.35 -17.97
CA LYS A 312 -25.98 18.67 -18.27
C LYS A 312 -26.12 20.01 -19.01
N GLU A 313 -25.47 21.06 -18.52
CA GLU A 313 -25.50 22.41 -19.09
C GLU A 313 -24.95 22.44 -20.52
N LYS A 314 -23.83 21.75 -20.75
CA LYS A 314 -23.18 21.66 -22.06
C LYS A 314 -23.74 20.56 -22.96
N LYS A 315 -24.75 19.81 -22.49
CA LYS A 315 -25.36 18.68 -23.21
C LYS A 315 -24.33 17.68 -23.74
N LEU A 316 -23.31 17.39 -22.93
CA LEU A 316 -22.24 16.48 -23.32
C LEU A 316 -22.75 15.04 -23.33
N GLN A 317 -22.42 14.29 -24.37
CA GLN A 317 -22.72 12.86 -24.46
C GLN A 317 -21.63 12.08 -23.73
N VAL A 318 -21.97 11.53 -22.57
CA VAL A 318 -21.09 10.67 -21.76
C VAL A 318 -21.91 9.52 -21.17
N PRO A 319 -21.29 8.38 -20.86
CA PRO A 319 -21.94 7.36 -20.05
C PRO A 319 -22.33 7.93 -18.67
N PRO A 320 -23.30 7.35 -17.95
CA PRO A 320 -23.58 7.77 -16.58
C PRO A 320 -22.34 7.72 -15.69
N LEU A 321 -22.19 8.75 -14.87
CA LEU A 321 -21.07 8.89 -13.95
C LEU A 321 -21.48 8.45 -12.54
N HIS A 322 -20.56 7.78 -11.85
CA HIS A 322 -20.67 7.44 -10.44
C HIS A 322 -19.42 7.86 -9.67
N ALA A 323 -19.62 8.35 -8.46
CA ALA A 323 -18.57 8.56 -7.46
C ALA A 323 -18.62 7.45 -6.42
N VAL A 324 -17.48 6.83 -6.13
CA VAL A 324 -17.37 5.80 -5.09
C VAL A 324 -16.40 6.25 -4.01
N VAL A 325 -16.83 6.21 -2.76
CA VAL A 325 -16.02 6.49 -1.57
C VAL A 325 -15.76 5.16 -0.85
N VAL A 326 -14.58 4.58 -1.04
CA VAL A 326 -14.15 3.34 -0.38
C VAL A 326 -13.31 3.67 0.84
N GLY A 327 -13.66 3.08 1.99
CA GLY A 327 -13.03 3.43 3.27
C GLY A 327 -13.98 4.07 4.28
N SER A 328 -15.26 4.15 3.92
CA SER A 328 -16.32 4.63 4.83
C SER A 328 -16.50 3.65 5.98
N ASP A 329 -17.10 4.12 7.07
CA ASP A 329 -17.59 3.22 8.10
C ASP A 329 -19.08 3.51 8.29
N MET A 330 -19.92 2.69 7.65
CA MET A 330 -21.37 2.88 7.67
C MET A 330 -21.96 2.77 9.08
N ASN A 331 -21.22 2.16 10.02
CA ASN A 331 -21.62 2.06 11.42
C ASN A 331 -21.06 3.22 12.25
N ALA A 332 -19.99 3.88 11.80
CA ALA A 332 -19.43 5.03 12.50
C ALA A 332 -20.24 6.29 12.19
N GLN A 333 -21.01 6.75 13.18
CA GLN A 333 -21.75 8.02 13.13
C GLN A 333 -20.82 9.23 13.34
N THR A 334 -19.68 9.28 12.66
CA THR A 334 -18.78 10.42 12.78
C THR A 334 -19.41 11.66 12.16
N LYS A 335 -19.14 12.84 12.76
CA LYS A 335 -19.64 14.12 12.23
C LYS A 335 -19.29 14.32 10.75
N TYR A 336 -18.09 13.93 10.33
CA TYR A 336 -17.65 14.12 8.95
C TYR A 336 -18.36 13.19 7.97
N GLU A 337 -18.56 11.91 8.30
CA GLU A 337 -19.38 10.98 7.48
C GLU A 337 -20.80 11.51 7.28
N THR A 338 -21.43 11.99 8.35
CA THR A 338 -22.77 12.60 8.29
C THR A 338 -22.79 13.83 7.38
N GLU A 339 -21.77 14.70 7.45
CA GLU A 339 -21.64 15.87 6.56
C GLU A 339 -21.58 15.45 5.07
N LEU A 340 -20.81 14.40 4.74
CA LEU A 340 -20.70 13.91 3.36
C LEU A 340 -22.04 13.38 2.84
N ARG A 341 -22.75 12.59 3.65
CA ARG A 341 -24.05 12.00 3.29
C ARG A 341 -25.12 13.06 3.15
N ASN A 342 -25.17 14.02 4.07
CA ASN A 342 -26.08 15.16 4.00
C ASN A 342 -25.84 15.97 2.73
N PHE A 343 -24.59 16.21 2.34
CA PHE A 343 -24.27 16.89 1.07
C PHE A 343 -24.83 16.14 -0.14
N VAL A 344 -24.67 14.81 -0.20
CA VAL A 344 -25.20 13.97 -1.29
C VAL A 344 -26.72 14.05 -1.38
N VAL A 345 -27.41 14.05 -0.24
CA VAL A 345 -28.88 14.19 -0.16
C VAL A 345 -29.33 15.60 -0.55
N GLU A 346 -28.70 16.63 -0.01
CA GLU A 346 -28.99 18.04 -0.28
C GLU A 346 -28.84 18.35 -1.79
N LYS A 347 -27.80 17.82 -2.42
CA LYS A 347 -27.55 18.00 -3.87
C LYS A 347 -28.32 17.03 -4.76
N LYS A 348 -29.11 16.12 -4.19
CA LYS A 348 -29.95 15.16 -4.91
C LYS A 348 -29.16 14.25 -5.87
N ILE A 349 -27.97 13.81 -5.44
CA ILE A 349 -27.06 12.96 -6.23
C ILE A 349 -26.92 11.54 -5.66
N GLN A 350 -27.87 11.08 -4.84
CA GLN A 350 -27.85 9.75 -4.21
C GLN A 350 -27.73 8.60 -5.22
N GLY A 351 -28.33 8.72 -6.41
CA GLY A 351 -28.22 7.72 -7.47
C GLY A 351 -26.85 7.63 -8.14
N HIS A 352 -25.97 8.61 -7.89
CA HIS A 352 -24.64 8.70 -8.48
C HIS A 352 -23.51 8.51 -7.48
N VAL A 353 -23.79 8.44 -6.16
CA VAL A 353 -22.75 8.39 -5.14
C VAL A 353 -22.91 7.16 -4.26
N HIS A 354 -21.84 6.37 -4.17
CA HIS A 354 -21.79 5.12 -3.42
C HIS A 354 -20.77 5.20 -2.30
N PHE A 355 -21.17 4.83 -1.09
CA PHE A 355 -20.27 4.70 0.06
C PHE A 355 -20.03 3.22 0.33
N VAL A 356 -18.75 2.85 0.38
CA VAL A 356 -18.30 1.48 0.60
C VAL A 356 -17.50 1.43 1.89
N ASN A 357 -17.78 0.41 2.71
CA ASN A 357 -17.09 0.19 3.96
C ASN A 357 -15.56 0.05 3.78
N LYS A 358 -14.80 0.34 4.83
CA LYS A 358 -13.36 0.07 4.89
C LYS A 358 -13.07 -1.39 4.57
N THR A 359 -12.04 -1.60 3.76
CA THR A 359 -11.61 -2.92 3.28
C THR A 359 -10.10 -3.05 3.36
N LEU A 360 -9.64 -4.28 3.57
CA LEU A 360 -8.23 -4.66 3.44
C LEU A 360 -7.91 -5.20 2.05
N THR A 361 -8.94 -5.49 1.25
CA THR A 361 -8.83 -6.02 -0.13
C THR A 361 -9.24 -4.92 -1.11
N VAL A 362 -8.26 -4.15 -1.59
CA VAL A 362 -8.49 -3.03 -2.51
C VAL A 362 -8.58 -3.46 -3.98
N ALA A 363 -7.97 -4.58 -4.36
CA ALA A 363 -7.91 -5.05 -5.74
C ALA A 363 -9.29 -5.18 -6.44
N PRO A 364 -10.35 -5.70 -5.79
CA PRO A 364 -11.68 -5.73 -6.40
C PRO A 364 -12.21 -4.34 -6.80
N TYR A 365 -11.99 -3.36 -5.92
CA TYR A 365 -12.42 -1.98 -6.18
C TYR A 365 -11.56 -1.27 -7.22
N LEU A 366 -10.26 -1.58 -7.28
CA LEU A 366 -9.40 -1.08 -8.36
C LEU A 366 -9.82 -1.66 -9.72
N ALA A 367 -10.15 -2.95 -9.80
CA ALA A 367 -10.65 -3.56 -11.03
C ALA A 367 -12.00 -2.98 -11.50
N SER A 368 -12.83 -2.53 -10.55
CA SER A 368 -14.18 -2.07 -10.84
C SER A 368 -14.29 -0.62 -11.30
N ILE A 369 -13.27 0.21 -11.06
CA ILE A 369 -13.32 1.66 -11.34
C ILE A 369 -12.74 2.00 -12.71
N ASP A 370 -12.86 3.27 -13.12
CA ASP A 370 -12.32 3.76 -14.39
C ASP A 370 -11.28 4.88 -14.18
N VAL A 371 -11.35 5.57 -13.05
CA VAL A 371 -10.42 6.65 -12.66
C VAL A 371 -10.24 6.64 -11.14
N LEU A 372 -8.99 6.67 -10.67
CA LEU A 372 -8.69 6.92 -9.27
C LEU A 372 -8.62 8.43 -9.01
N VAL A 373 -9.27 8.89 -7.94
CA VAL A 373 -9.15 10.25 -7.42
C VAL A 373 -8.32 10.24 -6.14
N GLN A 374 -7.07 10.68 -6.22
CA GLN A 374 -6.18 10.88 -5.07
C GLN A 374 -6.29 12.33 -4.59
N ASN A 375 -7.22 12.60 -3.66
CA ASN A 375 -7.59 13.95 -3.26
C ASN A 375 -7.06 14.37 -1.87
N SER A 376 -5.89 13.89 -1.46
CA SER A 376 -5.32 14.26 -0.16
C SER A 376 -5.00 15.76 -0.08
N GLN A 377 -5.49 16.42 0.98
CA GLN A 377 -5.52 17.87 1.16
C GLN A 377 -4.40 18.39 2.06
N ALA A 378 -4.36 19.72 2.22
CA ALA A 378 -3.37 20.45 3.00
C ALA A 378 -1.95 20.19 2.48
N ARG A 379 -1.19 19.32 3.15
CA ARG A 379 0.19 18.99 2.75
C ARG A 379 0.25 17.87 1.70
N GLY A 380 -0.86 17.18 1.47
CA GLY A 380 -0.94 16.02 0.60
C GLY A 380 -0.67 14.70 1.34
N GLU A 381 -0.47 13.66 0.54
CA GLU A 381 -0.10 12.33 1.00
C GLU A 381 1.43 12.21 1.10
N CYS A 382 1.95 11.38 2.00
CA CYS A 382 3.40 11.17 2.09
C CYS A 382 3.93 10.60 0.77
N PHE A 383 3.52 9.38 0.39
CA PHE A 383 3.78 8.79 -0.92
C PHE A 383 2.47 8.56 -1.66
N GLY A 384 1.59 7.73 -1.08
CA GLY A 384 0.29 7.41 -1.66
C GLY A 384 0.31 6.09 -2.42
N ARG A 385 0.49 4.99 -1.69
CA ARG A 385 0.53 3.63 -2.24
C ARG A 385 -0.64 3.33 -3.16
N ILE A 386 -1.86 3.69 -2.77
CA ILE A 386 -3.07 3.48 -3.58
C ILE A 386 -2.96 4.06 -5.01
N THR A 387 -2.13 5.11 -5.19
CA THR A 387 -1.87 5.71 -6.50
C THR A 387 -1.07 4.79 -7.41
N ILE A 388 0.00 4.16 -6.91
CA ILE A 388 0.75 3.17 -7.70
C ILE A 388 -0.04 1.87 -7.87
N GLU A 389 -0.90 1.51 -6.91
CA GLU A 389 -1.80 0.35 -7.01
C GLU A 389 -2.81 0.58 -8.14
N ALA A 390 -3.47 1.74 -8.21
CA ALA A 390 -4.38 2.05 -9.31
C ALA A 390 -3.69 2.11 -10.68
N MET A 391 -2.47 2.64 -10.74
CA MET A 391 -1.69 2.63 -11.97
C MET A 391 -1.36 1.20 -12.44
N ALA A 392 -1.17 0.23 -11.52
CA ALA A 392 -1.02 -1.18 -11.90
C ALA A 392 -2.25 -1.73 -12.62
N PHE A 393 -3.45 -1.30 -12.21
CA PHE A 393 -4.72 -1.63 -12.86
C PHE A 393 -4.99 -0.80 -14.14
N GLN A 394 -3.98 -0.10 -14.66
CA GLN A 394 -4.07 0.76 -15.84
C GLN A 394 -5.12 1.87 -15.67
N LEU A 395 -5.25 2.41 -14.46
CA LEU A 395 -6.17 3.51 -14.17
C LEU A 395 -5.42 4.84 -14.23
N PRO A 396 -5.95 5.86 -14.93
CA PRO A 396 -5.46 7.21 -14.79
C PRO A 396 -5.81 7.77 -13.42
N VAL A 397 -4.97 8.69 -12.94
CA VAL A 397 -5.11 9.30 -11.62
C VAL A 397 -5.46 10.78 -11.74
N LEU A 398 -6.53 11.21 -11.07
CA LEU A 398 -6.80 12.62 -10.77
C LEU A 398 -6.23 12.93 -9.39
N GLY A 399 -5.11 13.63 -9.35
CA GLY A 399 -4.30 13.81 -8.13
C GLY A 399 -4.23 15.26 -7.66
N THR A 400 -4.29 15.48 -6.36
CA THR A 400 -3.93 16.79 -5.81
C THR A 400 -2.44 17.07 -6.02
N ALA A 401 -2.09 18.27 -6.47
CA ALA A 401 -0.73 18.75 -6.68
C ALA A 401 -0.01 19.05 -5.34
N ALA A 402 0.12 18.03 -4.49
CA ALA A 402 0.77 18.13 -3.19
C ALA A 402 1.33 16.78 -2.72
N GLY A 403 2.37 16.84 -1.88
CA GLY A 403 3.01 15.67 -1.28
C GLY A 403 3.60 14.70 -2.33
N GLY A 404 3.71 13.43 -1.96
CA GLY A 404 4.24 12.39 -2.83
C GLY A 404 3.41 12.11 -4.09
N THR A 405 2.17 12.60 -4.16
CA THR A 405 1.34 12.50 -5.38
C THR A 405 2.06 13.07 -6.60
N MET A 406 2.83 14.15 -6.43
CA MET A 406 3.58 14.81 -7.51
C MET A 406 4.80 14.01 -7.99
N GLU A 407 5.29 13.08 -7.18
CA GLU A 407 6.40 12.19 -7.53
C GLU A 407 5.90 10.96 -8.32
N ILE A 408 4.65 10.58 -8.10
CA ILE A 408 4.01 9.43 -8.76
C ILE A 408 3.32 9.87 -10.06
N VAL A 409 2.46 10.89 -10.01
CA VAL A 409 1.61 11.31 -11.13
C VAL A 409 2.33 12.32 -12.01
N VAL A 410 2.59 11.93 -13.26
CA VAL A 410 3.11 12.83 -14.29
C VAL A 410 1.94 13.54 -14.97
N ASN A 411 1.76 14.82 -14.65
CA ASN A 411 0.63 15.63 -15.14
C ASN A 411 0.53 15.59 -16.67
N GLY A 412 -0.68 15.38 -17.19
CA GLY A 412 -0.96 15.25 -18.62
C GLY A 412 -0.55 13.90 -19.24
N THR A 413 0.20 13.06 -18.52
CA THR A 413 0.78 11.82 -19.04
C THR A 413 0.20 10.58 -18.38
N THR A 414 0.29 10.44 -17.06
CA THR A 414 -0.27 9.30 -16.31
C THR A 414 -1.56 9.66 -15.57
N GLY A 415 -1.96 10.93 -15.65
CA GLY A 415 -3.04 11.50 -14.88
C GLY A 415 -3.11 13.02 -15.02
N LEU A 416 -3.96 13.66 -14.25
CA LEU A 416 -4.12 15.12 -14.22
C LEU A 416 -4.04 15.62 -12.80
N LEU A 417 -3.26 16.67 -12.58
CA LEU A 417 -3.11 17.30 -11.28
C LEU A 417 -4.04 18.50 -11.11
N HIS A 418 -4.53 18.72 -9.90
CA HIS A 418 -5.32 19.89 -9.51
C HIS A 418 -4.84 20.52 -8.19
N PRO A 419 -5.10 21.82 -7.95
CA PRO A 419 -4.72 22.50 -6.71
C PRO A 419 -5.34 21.89 -5.43
N ILE A 420 -4.75 22.20 -4.28
CA ILE A 420 -5.32 21.87 -2.96
C ILE A 420 -6.52 22.78 -2.63
N GLY A 421 -7.35 22.33 -1.69
CA GLY A 421 -8.42 23.14 -1.10
C GLY A 421 -9.56 23.43 -2.06
N LYS A 422 -10.36 24.46 -1.74
CA LYS A 422 -11.55 24.83 -2.52
C LYS A 422 -11.22 25.25 -3.96
N GLU A 423 -10.05 25.85 -4.17
CA GLU A 423 -9.56 26.22 -5.50
C GLU A 423 -9.35 25.01 -6.41
N GLY A 424 -9.16 23.81 -5.83
CA GLY A 424 -9.06 22.56 -6.56
C GLY A 424 -10.37 21.99 -7.09
N VAL A 425 -11.52 22.47 -6.60
CA VAL A 425 -12.84 21.87 -6.90
C VAL A 425 -13.19 21.99 -8.38
N THR A 426 -13.19 23.19 -8.93
CA THR A 426 -13.49 23.42 -10.34
C THR A 426 -12.47 22.76 -11.29
N PRO A 427 -11.15 22.85 -11.04
CA PRO A 427 -10.16 22.08 -11.81
C PRO A 427 -10.39 20.56 -11.78
N LEU A 428 -10.69 19.98 -10.61
CA LEU A 428 -11.01 18.55 -10.49
C LEU A 428 -12.29 18.20 -11.25
N SER A 429 -13.34 19.02 -11.14
CA SER A 429 -14.58 18.89 -11.92
C SER A 429 -14.30 18.85 -13.44
N ASN A 430 -13.53 19.82 -13.93
CA ASN A 430 -13.13 19.87 -15.34
C ASN A 430 -12.31 18.64 -15.76
N ASN A 431 -11.45 18.13 -14.89
CA ASN A 431 -10.69 16.91 -15.15
C ASN A 431 -11.58 15.66 -15.20
N ILE A 432 -12.61 15.57 -14.33
CA ILE A 432 -13.63 14.52 -14.39
C ILE A 432 -14.35 14.56 -15.74
N VAL A 433 -14.85 15.72 -16.15
CA VAL A 433 -15.53 15.89 -17.46
C VAL A 433 -14.59 15.52 -18.62
N LYS A 434 -13.32 15.96 -18.57
CA LYS A 434 -12.32 15.66 -19.61
C LYS A 434 -12.10 14.15 -19.76
N LEU A 435 -11.94 13.42 -18.66
CA LEU A 435 -11.76 11.96 -18.70
C LEU A 435 -13.06 11.20 -19.00
N ALA A 436 -14.22 11.77 -18.68
CA ALA A 436 -15.51 11.19 -19.06
C ALA A 436 -15.78 11.28 -20.57
N THR A 437 -15.40 12.39 -21.19
CA THR A 437 -15.64 12.68 -22.61
C THR A 437 -14.59 12.10 -23.56
N HIS A 438 -13.37 11.83 -23.09
CA HIS A 438 -12.26 11.38 -23.94
C HIS A 438 -11.75 10.00 -23.52
N VAL A 439 -12.40 8.93 -24.02
CA VAL A 439 -12.04 7.54 -23.71
C VAL A 439 -10.58 7.22 -24.05
N GLU A 440 -10.11 7.59 -25.24
CA GLU A 440 -8.73 7.32 -25.67
C GLU A 440 -7.70 7.94 -24.74
N ARG A 441 -7.95 9.18 -24.29
CA ARG A 441 -7.09 9.87 -23.32
C ARG A 441 -7.06 9.13 -21.99
N ARG A 442 -8.23 8.71 -21.50
CA ARG A 442 -8.38 7.97 -20.22
C ARG A 442 -7.57 6.67 -20.26
N LEU A 443 -7.74 5.88 -21.32
CA LEU A 443 -7.03 4.60 -21.52
C LEU A 443 -5.53 4.80 -21.70
N THR A 444 -5.13 5.78 -22.51
CA THR A 444 -3.70 6.10 -22.75
C THR A 444 -2.99 6.52 -21.46
N MET A 445 -3.63 7.36 -20.65
CA MET A 445 -3.06 7.79 -19.36
C MET A 445 -2.91 6.60 -18.40
N GLY A 446 -3.90 5.73 -18.34
CA GLY A 446 -3.85 4.49 -17.57
C GLY A 446 -2.70 3.57 -17.95
N LYS A 447 -2.54 3.32 -19.26
CA LYS A 447 -1.43 2.53 -19.81
C LYS A 447 -0.06 3.12 -19.45
N LYS A 448 0.12 4.44 -19.61
CA LYS A 448 1.37 5.12 -19.23
C LYS A 448 1.64 5.06 -17.74
N GLY A 449 0.60 5.11 -16.90
CA GLY A 449 0.70 4.88 -15.46
C GLY A 449 1.25 3.49 -15.15
N TYR A 450 0.71 2.46 -15.80
CA TYR A 450 1.17 1.08 -15.66
C TYR A 450 2.63 0.89 -16.09
N GLU A 451 3.02 1.42 -17.25
CA GLU A 451 4.41 1.40 -17.73
C GLU A 451 5.37 2.01 -16.69
N ARG A 452 5.01 3.17 -16.13
CA ARG A 452 5.77 3.83 -15.07
C ARG A 452 5.89 2.98 -13.80
N VAL A 453 4.83 2.27 -13.40
CA VAL A 453 4.88 1.34 -12.26
C VAL A 453 5.90 0.24 -12.52
N LYS A 454 5.86 -0.38 -13.70
CA LYS A 454 6.80 -1.44 -14.09
C LYS A 454 8.25 -0.97 -14.10
N GLU A 455 8.49 0.30 -14.41
CA GLU A 455 9.83 0.87 -14.43
C GLU A 455 10.36 1.28 -13.05
N ARG A 456 9.50 1.58 -12.07
CA ARG A 456 9.94 2.33 -10.86
C ARG A 456 9.33 1.91 -9.52
N PHE A 457 8.16 1.28 -9.52
CA PHE A 457 7.32 1.10 -8.33
C PHE A 457 6.86 -0.35 -8.14
N LEU A 458 7.75 -1.29 -8.44
CA LEU A 458 7.58 -2.71 -8.14
C LEU A 458 8.28 -3.03 -6.82
N GLU A 459 7.84 -4.09 -6.14
CA GLU A 459 8.44 -4.57 -4.88
C GLU A 459 9.98 -4.64 -4.96
N HIS A 460 10.55 -5.19 -6.02
CA HIS A 460 12.00 -5.32 -6.16
C HIS A 460 12.74 -3.98 -6.26
N HIS A 461 12.10 -2.93 -6.79
CA HIS A 461 12.65 -1.57 -6.80
C HIS A 461 12.73 -1.01 -5.38
N MET A 462 11.67 -1.23 -4.58
CA MET A 462 11.66 -0.86 -3.17
C MET A 462 12.72 -1.65 -2.39
N SER A 463 12.80 -2.98 -2.56
CA SER A 463 13.79 -3.82 -1.88
C SER A 463 15.23 -3.40 -2.19
N HIS A 464 15.55 -3.02 -3.44
CA HIS A 464 16.86 -2.49 -3.79
C HIS A 464 17.17 -1.19 -3.06
N ARG A 465 16.23 -0.23 -3.02
CA ARG A 465 16.42 1.05 -2.32
C ARG A 465 16.60 0.83 -0.82
N ILE A 466 15.77 -0.03 -0.21
CA ILE A 466 15.91 -0.40 1.20
C ILE A 466 17.27 -1.03 1.48
N ALA A 467 17.73 -1.96 0.63
CA ALA A 467 19.03 -2.61 0.80
C ALA A 467 20.19 -1.60 0.86
N LEU A 468 20.17 -0.56 0.02
CA LEU A 468 21.18 0.50 0.06
C LEU A 468 21.18 1.24 1.40
N VAL A 469 20.00 1.61 1.90
CA VAL A 469 19.84 2.29 3.19
C VAL A 469 20.34 1.41 4.34
N LEU A 470 19.93 0.14 4.36
CA LEU A 470 20.30 -0.79 5.42
C LEU A 470 21.82 -1.06 5.45
N LYS A 471 22.48 -1.16 4.29
CA LYS A 471 23.95 -1.29 4.23
C LYS A 471 24.65 -0.10 4.88
N GLU A 472 24.24 1.12 4.55
CA GLU A 472 24.84 2.34 5.10
C GLU A 472 24.60 2.48 6.61
N VAL A 473 23.38 2.17 7.06
CA VAL A 473 23.04 2.19 8.49
C VAL A 473 23.86 1.17 9.29
N LEU A 474 24.00 -0.06 8.80
CA LEU A 474 24.81 -1.08 9.47
C LEU A 474 26.29 -0.71 9.52
N GLN A 475 26.82 -0.06 8.47
CA GLN A 475 28.20 0.44 8.47
C GLN A 475 28.41 1.53 9.53
N LYS A 476 27.49 2.49 9.65
CA LYS A 476 27.53 3.54 10.68
C LYS A 476 27.41 2.99 12.10
N ALA A 477 26.58 1.96 12.30
CA ALA A 477 26.44 1.32 13.60
C ALA A 477 27.74 0.64 14.04
N LYS A 478 28.44 -0.02 13.11
CA LYS A 478 29.75 -0.65 13.38
C LYS A 478 30.85 0.38 13.67
N SER A 479 30.89 1.49 12.95
CA SER A 479 31.91 2.52 13.20
C SER A 479 31.77 3.14 14.59
N HIS A 480 30.55 3.33 15.08
CA HIS A 480 30.29 3.82 16.44
C HIS A 480 30.59 2.81 17.53
N ALA A 481 30.48 1.50 17.25
CA ALA A 481 30.84 0.47 18.23
C ALA A 481 32.37 0.36 18.43
N ASN A 482 33.16 0.84 17.47
CA ASN A 482 34.62 0.81 17.48
C ASN A 482 35.26 2.12 17.95
N SER A 483 34.45 3.16 18.22
CA SER A 483 34.86 4.47 18.75
C SER A 483 34.46 4.61 20.21
#